data_AF-A0A938GK31-F1
#
_entry.id   AF-A0A938GK31-F1
#
_cell.length_a   1.000
_cell.length_b   1.000
_cell.length_c   1.000
_cell.angle_alpha   90.00
_cell.angle_beta   90.00
_cell.angle_gamma   90.00
#
_symmetry.space_group_name_H-M   'P 1'
#
loop_
_entity.id
_entity.type
_entity.pdbx_description
1 polymer ?
#
loop_
_entity_poly.entity_id
_entity_poly.type
_entity_poly.pdbx_seq_one_letter_code
_entity_poly.pdbx_strand_id
1 'polypeptide(L)'
;MGQVIRRRVIEVSSGNFSAGYTYLANSPLIQQVAFKDGTTTRMTTTKSYHYLIRLLSISSMTGSTNVSSHAYTYNDANQRTRAQLGDGSYWIYEYDKLGQVISGKRYWADGTLVPGQQHEYAFDDIGNRTTAKTGGDASGQNLRSSSYTANNLNQYSSRTVPGYVQAMGIANPSATVTVNGQSTSRKGEFYHVELAVGNTSAAQYPSVTNLVVLVGTTNMTNIGNIFLPKTAEAFSYDSDGNLTNDGRWVYTWDGENRLIQMESQTSAPVASKRKVIYTYDHQSRLISRKAYKDVSGSYAIQSDTKWVYDGWRQLAELNATSNALVGGFTWGLDLSGSMDQAGGIGGLLMFADQSTLTTNFYPYDGNGNVMALVKATDGTKCADYEYGPFGEVIRSSGTVSKTNPFRFSTKCQDEETELVYYGYRFYNTSTGRWPNRDPLGEVEGANLYRFVLNSPMASVDATGLRTASINIFHSNLNLDKCIKDDVNRILQNCMKTCCKSGNKAQLDWIDLKNNKKDDAYLGGYDTDDGDGGFNVGLNGNAGLGSAGYTQGYQSAIGTSKMEQGIAMLEEGNRCQAYGTVIAHEVLFRAVSQSLGYGPAGSVDALRGPPGGNLSPGACKKLCKALKLD
;
A
#
# COMPACT_ATOMS: atom_id res chain seq x y z
N MET A 1 38.48 -4.04 11.67
CA MET A 1 37.05 -3.79 11.34
C MET A 1 36.26 -5.05 11.67
N GLY A 2 35.58 -5.08 12.82
CA GLY A 2 34.70 -6.20 13.13
C GLY A 2 33.48 -6.16 12.22
N GLN A 3 33.38 -7.13 11.29
CA GLN A 3 32.16 -7.38 10.56
C GLN A 3 31.05 -7.62 11.59
N VAL A 4 30.06 -6.74 11.65
CA VAL A 4 28.82 -7.03 12.37
C VAL A 4 28.14 -8.14 11.56
N ILE A 5 28.40 -9.39 11.93
CA ILE A 5 27.65 -10.55 11.44
C ILE A 5 26.23 -10.37 11.97
N ARG A 6 25.34 -9.78 11.17
CA ARG A 6 23.90 -9.86 11.45
C ARG A 6 23.52 -11.33 11.30
N ARG A 7 23.23 -12.00 12.41
CA ARG A 7 22.67 -13.36 12.41
C ARG A 7 21.36 -13.31 11.61
N ARG A 8 21.30 -14.08 10.52
CA ARG A 8 20.10 -14.19 9.68
C ARG A 8 19.18 -15.25 10.28
N VAL A 9 17.87 -15.01 10.23
CA VAL A 9 16.89 -16.05 10.57
C VAL A 9 16.96 -17.11 9.47
N ILE A 10 17.29 -18.34 9.84
CA ILE A 10 17.36 -19.44 8.88
C ILE A 10 16.08 -20.26 8.86
N GLU A 11 15.35 -20.31 9.97
CA GLU A 11 14.10 -21.07 10.10
C GLU A 11 13.27 -20.53 11.27
N VAL A 12 11.95 -20.61 11.13
CA VAL A 12 10.97 -20.49 12.22
C VAL A 12 10.12 -21.75 12.22
N SER A 13 9.85 -22.33 13.39
CA SER A 13 9.08 -23.57 13.51
C SER A 13 7.97 -23.49 14.55
N SER A 14 6.95 -24.32 14.36
CA SER A 14 5.83 -24.53 15.28
C SER A 14 5.39 -26.00 15.19
N GLY A 15 5.72 -26.78 16.22
CA GLY A 15 5.56 -28.23 16.19
C GLY A 15 6.36 -28.86 15.04
N ASN A 16 5.69 -29.67 14.21
CA ASN A 16 6.28 -30.30 13.04
C ASN A 16 6.41 -29.37 11.82
N PHE A 17 5.81 -28.18 11.86
CA PHE A 17 5.81 -27.27 10.73
C PHE A 17 6.95 -26.27 10.83
N SER A 18 7.60 -25.94 9.70
CA SER A 18 8.65 -24.91 9.66
C SER A 18 8.58 -24.03 8.42
N ALA A 19 9.20 -22.85 8.50
CA ALA A 19 9.44 -21.95 7.38
C ALA A 19 10.93 -21.59 7.36
N GLY A 20 11.65 -22.19 6.42
CA GLY A 20 13.09 -21.97 6.22
C GLY A 20 13.36 -20.83 5.23
N TYR A 21 14.33 -19.98 5.52
CA TYR A 21 14.67 -18.80 4.72
C TYR A 21 15.97 -18.98 3.97
N THR A 22 15.97 -18.68 2.67
CA THR A 22 17.18 -18.44 1.88
C THR A 22 17.19 -17.00 1.40
N TYR A 23 18.39 -16.50 1.14
CA TYR A 23 18.64 -15.10 0.84
C TYR A 23 19.41 -14.95 -0.45
N LEU A 24 19.21 -13.83 -1.15
CA LEU A 24 20.05 -13.47 -2.28
C LEU A 24 21.51 -13.37 -1.84
N ALA A 25 22.42 -13.86 -2.69
CA ALA A 25 23.85 -13.81 -2.42
C ALA A 25 24.30 -12.38 -2.10
N ASN A 26 25.08 -12.22 -1.02
CA ASN A 26 25.58 -10.93 -0.55
C ASN A 26 24.50 -9.86 -0.27
N SER A 27 23.26 -10.27 -0.02
CA SER A 27 22.12 -9.36 0.23
C SER A 27 21.30 -9.81 1.44
N PRO A 28 20.66 -8.89 2.19
CA PRO A 28 19.70 -9.22 3.25
C PRO A 28 18.32 -9.62 2.71
N LEU A 29 18.09 -9.51 1.39
CA LEU A 29 16.80 -9.82 0.77
C LEU A 29 16.52 -11.32 0.76
N ILE A 30 15.32 -11.68 1.22
CA ILE A 30 14.82 -13.06 1.20
C ILE A 30 14.60 -13.48 -0.25
N GLN A 31 15.27 -14.54 -0.68
CA GLN A 31 15.06 -15.13 -2.00
C GLN A 31 13.95 -16.17 -1.96
N GLN A 32 13.95 -17.06 -0.96
CA GLN A 32 12.92 -18.07 -0.80
C GLN A 32 12.53 -18.29 0.65
N VAL A 33 11.27 -18.68 0.85
CA VAL A 33 10.75 -19.24 2.09
C VAL A 33 10.19 -20.63 1.78
N ALA A 34 10.77 -21.68 2.35
CA ALA A 34 10.35 -23.05 2.19
C ALA A 34 9.54 -23.50 3.41
N PHE A 35 8.24 -23.71 3.22
CA PHE A 35 7.33 -24.18 4.25
C PHE A 35 7.26 -25.71 4.25
N LYS A 36 7.50 -26.33 5.41
CA LYS A 36 7.67 -27.76 5.56
C LYS A 36 6.72 -28.36 6.60
N ASP A 37 6.44 -29.64 6.40
CA ASP A 37 5.87 -30.57 7.37
C ASP A 37 6.92 -31.67 7.60
N GLY A 38 7.58 -31.62 8.76
CA GLY A 38 8.81 -32.36 9.02
C GLY A 38 9.88 -32.00 7.98
N THR A 39 10.31 -32.99 7.20
CA THR A 39 11.30 -32.80 6.12
C THR A 39 10.67 -32.50 4.75
N THR A 40 9.35 -32.63 4.61
CA THR A 40 8.64 -32.49 3.33
C THR A 40 8.32 -31.03 3.06
N THR A 41 8.87 -30.46 1.99
CA THR A 41 8.45 -29.12 1.53
C THR A 41 7.05 -29.19 0.94
N ARG A 42 6.15 -28.38 1.49
CA ARG A 42 4.72 -28.33 1.10
C ARG A 42 4.41 -27.10 0.26
N MET A 43 5.06 -25.98 0.57
CA MET A 43 4.94 -24.74 -0.20
C MET A 43 6.30 -24.04 -0.26
N THR A 44 6.65 -23.48 -1.41
CA THR A 44 7.82 -22.59 -1.54
C THR A 44 7.37 -21.24 -2.06
N THR A 45 7.68 -20.19 -1.33
CA THR A 45 7.54 -18.80 -1.79
C THR A 45 8.88 -18.32 -2.32
N THR A 46 8.95 -17.92 -3.58
CA THR A 46 10.16 -17.37 -4.23
C THR A 46 9.93 -15.89 -4.54
N LYS A 47 10.95 -15.06 -4.31
CA LYS A 47 10.95 -13.62 -4.59
C LYS A 47 12.08 -13.29 -5.58
N SER A 48 11.80 -12.40 -6.52
CA SER A 48 12.81 -11.82 -7.41
C SER A 48 12.83 -10.30 -7.30
N TYR A 49 14.00 -9.70 -7.52
CA TYR A 49 14.21 -8.29 -7.27
C TYR A 49 14.96 -7.63 -8.43
N HIS A 50 14.65 -6.35 -8.65
CA HIS A 50 15.39 -5.46 -9.54
C HIS A 50 16.66 -4.94 -8.85
N TYR A 51 17.61 -4.38 -9.62
CA TYR A 51 18.85 -3.81 -9.07
C TYR A 51 18.62 -2.65 -8.08
N LEU A 52 17.45 -2.01 -8.12
CA LEU A 52 17.01 -0.99 -7.16
C LEU A 52 16.32 -1.59 -5.92
N ILE A 53 16.49 -2.89 -5.66
CA ILE A 53 15.90 -3.60 -4.51
C ILE A 53 14.35 -3.61 -4.54
N ARG A 54 13.76 -3.30 -5.70
CA ARG A 54 12.31 -3.39 -5.94
C ARG A 54 11.92 -4.84 -6.18
N LEU A 55 10.83 -5.30 -5.57
CA LEU A 55 10.30 -6.65 -5.78
C LEU A 55 9.74 -6.75 -7.21
N LEU A 56 10.34 -7.56 -8.07
CA LEU A 56 9.85 -7.81 -9.43
C LEU A 56 8.79 -8.90 -9.46
N SER A 57 8.94 -9.93 -8.62
CA SER A 57 7.92 -10.96 -8.50
C SER A 57 7.94 -11.66 -7.15
N ILE A 58 6.78 -12.21 -6.78
CA ILE A 58 6.59 -13.13 -5.66
C ILE A 58 5.70 -14.28 -6.13
N SER A 59 6.10 -15.51 -5.82
CA SER A 59 5.41 -16.72 -6.30
C SER A 59 5.42 -17.80 -5.22
N SER A 60 4.24 -18.22 -4.78
CA SER A 60 4.04 -19.35 -3.87
C SER A 60 3.53 -20.57 -4.65
N MET A 61 4.31 -21.66 -4.60
CA MET A 61 4.05 -22.91 -5.33
C MET A 61 3.93 -24.09 -4.37
N THR A 62 3.03 -25.04 -4.65
CA THR A 62 2.92 -26.33 -3.97
C THR A 62 3.22 -27.45 -4.97
N GLY A 63 4.45 -27.98 -4.92
CA GLY A 63 4.97 -28.79 -6.03
C GLY A 63 5.01 -27.97 -7.33
N SER A 64 4.33 -28.45 -8.37
CA SER A 64 4.16 -27.72 -9.65
C SER A 64 2.92 -26.81 -9.69
N THR A 65 2.09 -26.81 -8.65
CA THR A 65 0.84 -26.05 -8.62
C THR A 65 1.10 -24.62 -8.17
N ASN A 66 0.60 -23.65 -8.96
CA ASN A 66 0.61 -22.24 -8.58
C ASN A 66 -0.50 -21.95 -7.57
N VAL A 67 -0.13 -21.46 -6.39
CA VAL A 67 -1.10 -21.06 -5.36
C VAL A 67 -1.40 -19.57 -5.48
N SER A 68 -0.34 -18.77 -5.60
CA SER A 68 -0.39 -17.32 -5.74
C SER A 68 0.88 -16.87 -6.45
N SER A 69 0.77 -15.99 -7.43
CA SER A 69 1.92 -15.42 -8.11
C SER A 69 1.62 -14.05 -8.63
N HIS A 70 2.58 -13.15 -8.47
CA HIS A 70 2.47 -11.76 -8.86
C HIS A 70 3.79 -11.27 -9.45
N ALA A 71 3.75 -10.67 -10.63
CA ALA A 71 4.86 -9.96 -11.25
C ALA A 71 4.50 -8.48 -11.41
N TYR A 72 5.46 -7.59 -11.16
CA TYR A 72 5.22 -6.16 -11.04
C TYR A 72 5.94 -5.34 -12.11
N THR A 73 5.24 -4.32 -12.61
CA THR A 73 5.82 -3.23 -13.39
C THR A 73 5.69 -1.93 -12.60
N TYR A 74 6.66 -1.04 -12.77
CA TYR A 74 6.78 0.21 -12.02
C TYR A 74 6.90 1.41 -12.96
N ASN A 75 6.41 2.56 -12.52
CA ASN A 75 6.78 3.85 -13.12
C ASN A 75 8.08 4.41 -12.51
N ASP A 76 8.53 5.57 -13.01
CA ASP A 76 9.75 6.24 -12.55
C ASP A 76 9.66 6.75 -11.10
N ALA A 77 8.44 6.98 -10.61
CA ALA A 77 8.17 7.30 -9.20
C ALA A 77 8.17 6.07 -8.27
N ASN A 78 8.58 4.89 -8.78
CA ASN A 78 8.60 3.62 -8.06
C ASN A 78 7.24 3.11 -7.56
N GLN A 79 6.16 3.54 -8.21
CA GLN A 79 4.80 3.07 -7.96
C GLN A 79 4.47 1.92 -8.90
N ARG A 80 3.73 0.92 -8.40
CA ARG A 80 3.33 -0.25 -9.20
C ARG A 80 2.26 0.15 -10.22
N THR A 81 2.58 0.08 -11.50
CA THR A 81 1.60 0.34 -12.58
C THR A 81 0.90 -0.93 -13.05
N ARG A 82 1.47 -2.10 -12.79
CA ARG A 82 0.88 -3.39 -13.15
C ARG A 82 1.20 -4.47 -12.13
N ALA A 83 0.23 -5.34 -11.86
CA ALA A 83 0.41 -6.59 -11.12
C ALA A 83 -0.17 -7.75 -11.94
N GLN A 84 0.69 -8.60 -12.52
CA GLN A 84 0.27 -9.77 -13.31
C GLN A 84 0.21 -11.02 -12.44
N LEU A 85 -0.91 -11.74 -12.51
CA LEU A 85 -1.18 -12.94 -11.74
C LEU A 85 -0.69 -14.22 -12.45
N GLY A 86 -0.64 -15.33 -11.71
CA GLY A 86 -0.16 -16.64 -12.20
C GLY A 86 -0.98 -17.24 -13.35
N ASP A 87 -2.24 -16.84 -13.51
CA ASP A 87 -3.13 -17.25 -14.62
C ASP A 87 -2.99 -16.32 -15.86
N GLY A 88 -2.02 -15.40 -15.84
CA GLY A 88 -1.74 -14.46 -16.93
C GLY A 88 -2.64 -13.21 -16.95
N SER A 89 -3.73 -13.21 -16.19
CA SER A 89 -4.56 -12.03 -15.97
C SER A 89 -3.76 -10.98 -15.17
N TYR A 90 -4.17 -9.71 -15.19
CA TYR A 90 -3.42 -8.65 -14.49
C TYR A 90 -4.30 -7.49 -14.02
N TRP A 91 -3.77 -6.70 -13.10
CA TRP A 91 -4.26 -5.37 -12.73
C TRP A 91 -3.41 -4.29 -13.39
N ILE A 92 -4.03 -3.20 -13.82
CA ILE A 92 -3.37 -1.93 -14.17
C ILE A 92 -3.78 -0.87 -13.16
N TYR A 93 -2.80 -0.09 -12.69
CA TYR A 93 -3.00 1.02 -11.77
C TYR A 93 -2.51 2.34 -12.39
N GLU A 94 -3.27 3.40 -12.18
CA GLU A 94 -2.92 4.75 -12.61
C GLU A 94 -2.91 5.69 -11.41
N TYR A 95 -2.08 6.72 -11.51
CA TYR A 95 -1.84 7.68 -10.44
C TYR A 95 -1.99 9.10 -10.94
N ASP A 96 -2.43 10.00 -10.06
CA ASP A 96 -2.34 11.43 -10.32
C ASP A 96 -0.93 11.97 -10.05
N LYS A 97 -0.76 13.29 -10.21
CA LYS A 97 0.52 13.98 -10.00
C LYS A 97 0.99 13.99 -8.55
N LEU A 98 0.09 13.75 -7.59
CA LEU A 98 0.41 13.64 -6.16
C LEU A 98 0.72 12.19 -5.76
N GLY A 99 0.63 11.24 -6.71
CA GLY A 99 0.90 9.83 -6.49
C GLY A 99 -0.27 9.06 -5.87
N GLN A 100 -1.48 9.63 -5.88
CA GLN A 100 -2.69 8.99 -5.39
C GLN A 100 -3.22 8.05 -6.47
N VAL A 101 -3.72 6.87 -6.09
CA VAL A 101 -4.28 5.91 -7.05
C VAL A 101 -5.63 6.39 -7.54
N ILE A 102 -5.74 6.68 -8.84
CA ILE A 102 -6.97 7.17 -9.48
C ILE A 102 -7.70 6.09 -10.27
N SER A 103 -7.05 4.96 -10.54
CA SER A 103 -7.60 3.87 -11.33
C SER A 103 -6.99 2.53 -10.92
N GLY A 104 -7.81 1.50 -10.86
CA GLY A 104 -7.41 0.10 -10.71
C GLY A 104 -8.34 -0.77 -11.53
N LYS A 105 -7.85 -1.36 -12.62
CA LYS A 105 -8.67 -2.16 -13.54
C LYS A 105 -8.08 -3.55 -13.75
N ARG A 106 -8.93 -4.57 -13.59
CA ARG A 106 -8.59 -5.95 -13.84
C ARG A 106 -8.81 -6.34 -15.30
N TYR A 107 -7.83 -7.03 -15.87
CA TYR A 107 -7.85 -7.60 -17.21
C TYR A 107 -7.61 -9.10 -17.16
N TRP A 108 -8.29 -9.84 -18.03
CA TRP A 108 -7.96 -11.21 -18.41
C TRP A 108 -6.62 -11.27 -19.16
N ALA A 109 -6.07 -12.47 -19.31
CA ALA A 109 -4.82 -12.69 -20.05
C ALA A 109 -4.92 -12.27 -21.53
N ASP A 110 -6.13 -12.28 -22.11
CA ASP A 110 -6.40 -11.84 -23.49
C ASP A 110 -6.58 -10.32 -23.64
N GLY A 111 -6.40 -9.56 -22.56
CA GLY A 111 -6.48 -8.09 -22.56
C GLY A 111 -7.89 -7.52 -22.48
N THR A 112 -8.92 -8.34 -22.34
CA THR A 112 -10.28 -7.85 -22.06
C THR A 112 -10.50 -7.60 -20.56
N LEU A 113 -11.39 -6.68 -20.21
CA LEU A 113 -11.67 -6.34 -18.81
C LEU A 113 -12.45 -7.46 -18.09
N VAL A 114 -12.22 -7.61 -16.79
CA VAL A 114 -12.99 -8.49 -15.91
C VAL A 114 -14.19 -7.71 -15.38
N PRO A 115 -15.44 -8.09 -15.75
CA PRO A 115 -16.64 -7.42 -15.26
C PRO A 115 -16.68 -7.38 -13.73
N GLY A 116 -17.07 -6.23 -13.18
CA GLY A 116 -17.21 -6.01 -11.75
C GLY A 116 -15.90 -5.67 -11.00
N GLN A 117 -14.75 -5.73 -11.66
CA GLN A 117 -13.42 -5.53 -11.04
C GLN A 117 -12.70 -4.28 -11.59
N GLN A 118 -13.43 -3.19 -11.79
CA GLN A 118 -12.88 -1.90 -12.18
C GLN A 118 -13.17 -0.86 -11.09
N HIS A 119 -12.17 -0.02 -10.82
CA HIS A 119 -12.21 1.01 -9.79
C HIS A 119 -11.64 2.32 -10.35
N GLU A 120 -12.33 3.43 -10.11
CA GLU A 120 -11.86 4.78 -10.42
C GLU A 120 -12.07 5.69 -9.20
N TYR A 121 -11.13 6.59 -8.96
CA TYR A 121 -11.15 7.50 -7.81
C TYR A 121 -10.79 8.92 -8.25
N ALA A 122 -11.45 9.89 -7.62
CA ALA A 122 -11.08 11.29 -7.71
C ALA A 122 -10.87 11.84 -6.29
N PHE A 123 -9.93 12.77 -6.16
CA PHE A 123 -9.59 13.41 -4.90
C PHE A 123 -9.64 14.93 -5.04
N ASP A 124 -9.83 15.63 -3.92
CA ASP A 124 -9.52 17.05 -3.81
C ASP A 124 -8.02 17.27 -3.52
N ASP A 125 -7.58 18.53 -3.47
CA ASP A 125 -6.16 18.90 -3.30
C ASP A 125 -5.53 18.40 -2.00
N ILE A 126 -6.34 18.12 -0.97
CA ILE A 126 -5.88 17.62 0.33
C ILE A 126 -6.04 16.10 0.45
N GLY A 127 -6.61 15.44 -0.56
CA GLY A 127 -6.72 13.99 -0.67
C GLY A 127 -7.99 13.39 -0.06
N ASN A 128 -9.04 14.17 0.19
CA ASN A 128 -10.36 13.59 0.40
C ASN A 128 -10.84 13.00 -0.91
N ARG A 129 -11.37 11.78 -0.87
CA ARG A 129 -12.02 11.19 -2.04
C ARG A 129 -13.28 12.02 -2.31
N THR A 130 -13.46 12.49 -3.54
CA THR A 130 -14.65 13.22 -3.99
C THR A 130 -15.58 12.31 -4.78
N THR A 131 -15.02 11.32 -5.47
CA THR A 131 -15.76 10.29 -6.21
C THR A 131 -15.06 8.94 -6.12
N ALA A 132 -15.84 7.87 -6.00
CA ALA A 132 -15.42 6.50 -6.29
C ALA A 132 -16.36 5.92 -7.34
N LYS A 133 -15.82 5.23 -8.33
CA LYS A 133 -16.63 4.39 -9.23
C LYS A 133 -16.16 2.95 -9.14
N THR A 134 -17.09 2.01 -9.06
CA THR A 134 -16.77 0.58 -8.95
C THR A 134 -17.64 -0.27 -9.87
N GLY A 135 -17.20 -1.51 -10.12
CA GLY A 135 -17.95 -2.49 -10.88
C GLY A 135 -17.54 -2.49 -12.35
N GLY A 136 -18.50 -2.15 -13.20
CA GLY A 136 -18.36 -2.03 -14.65
C GLY A 136 -18.42 -3.35 -15.41
N ASP A 137 -18.56 -3.27 -16.72
CA ASP A 137 -18.78 -4.43 -17.60
C ASP A 137 -17.52 -4.83 -18.38
N ALA A 138 -17.65 -5.79 -19.31
CA ALA A 138 -16.55 -6.28 -20.13
C ALA A 138 -15.97 -5.21 -21.08
N SER A 139 -16.69 -4.11 -21.32
CA SER A 139 -16.24 -2.96 -22.11
C SER A 139 -15.62 -1.84 -21.27
N GLY A 140 -15.58 -2.01 -19.94
CA GLY A 140 -15.11 -0.98 -19.01
C GLY A 140 -16.07 0.20 -18.85
N GLN A 141 -17.33 0.00 -19.24
CA GLN A 141 -18.41 0.96 -19.08
C GLN A 141 -19.26 0.59 -17.87
N ASN A 142 -20.31 1.37 -17.60
CA ASN A 142 -21.31 1.07 -16.57
C ASN A 142 -20.78 0.99 -15.13
N LEU A 143 -19.67 1.66 -14.83
CA LEU A 143 -19.22 1.80 -13.45
C LEU A 143 -20.26 2.61 -12.64
N ARG A 144 -20.41 2.24 -11.38
CA ARG A 144 -21.39 2.82 -10.48
C ARG A 144 -20.70 3.82 -9.56
N SER A 145 -21.23 5.04 -9.52
CA SER A 145 -20.54 6.19 -8.93
C SER A 145 -21.08 6.56 -7.56
N SER A 146 -20.21 6.59 -6.56
CA SER A 146 -20.41 7.22 -5.27
C SER A 146 -19.72 8.59 -5.24
N SER A 147 -20.44 9.62 -4.79
CA SER A 147 -19.91 10.95 -4.55
C SER A 147 -19.81 11.20 -3.05
N TYR A 148 -18.76 11.88 -2.62
CA TYR A 148 -18.46 12.13 -1.22
C TYR A 148 -18.45 13.62 -0.94
N THR A 149 -19.03 14.02 0.18
CA THR A 149 -19.00 15.40 0.66
C THR A 149 -18.15 15.45 1.91
N ALA A 150 -17.05 16.21 1.88
CA ALA A 150 -16.23 16.49 3.07
C ALA A 150 -16.57 17.87 3.65
N ASN A 151 -16.48 18.01 4.97
CA ASN A 151 -16.51 19.31 5.65
C ASN A 151 -15.09 19.94 5.72
N ASN A 152 -14.98 21.13 6.29
CA ASN A 152 -13.71 21.86 6.43
C ASN A 152 -12.68 21.17 7.35
N LEU A 153 -13.08 20.15 8.11
CA LEU A 153 -12.20 19.32 8.95
C LEU A 153 -11.78 18.03 8.24
N ASN A 154 -12.03 17.93 6.93
CA ASN A 154 -11.78 16.74 6.11
C ASN A 154 -12.62 15.52 6.55
N GLN A 155 -13.67 15.70 7.33
CA GLN A 155 -14.59 14.62 7.71
C GLN A 155 -15.67 14.46 6.64
N TYR A 156 -16.04 13.24 6.28
CA TYR A 156 -17.17 13.08 5.36
C TYR A 156 -18.46 13.42 6.09
N SER A 157 -19.32 14.25 5.50
CA SER A 157 -20.67 14.48 6.03
C SER A 157 -21.70 13.59 5.34
N SER A 158 -21.44 13.18 4.10
CA SER A 158 -22.29 12.28 3.34
C SER A 158 -21.54 11.54 2.24
N ARG A 159 -22.07 10.39 1.81
CA ARG A 159 -21.75 9.79 0.51
C ARG A 159 -22.99 9.25 -0.19
N THR A 160 -23.02 9.29 -1.52
CA THR A 160 -24.05 8.57 -2.28
C THR A 160 -23.69 7.09 -2.40
N VAL A 161 -24.69 6.23 -2.32
CA VAL A 161 -24.57 4.77 -2.43
C VAL A 161 -25.46 4.31 -3.57
N PRO A 162 -24.92 3.78 -4.69
CA PRO A 162 -25.77 3.44 -5.81
C PRO A 162 -26.55 2.16 -5.52
N GLY A 163 -27.78 2.07 -6.04
CA GLY A 163 -28.77 1.05 -5.71
C GLY A 163 -28.54 -0.29 -6.41
N TYR A 164 -27.39 -0.92 -6.18
CA TYR A 164 -27.04 -2.22 -6.76
C TYR A 164 -26.19 -3.05 -5.80
N VAL A 165 -26.20 -4.35 -6.01
CA VAL A 165 -25.34 -5.32 -5.32
C VAL A 165 -24.61 -6.15 -6.36
N GLN A 166 -23.30 -6.29 -6.21
CA GLN A 166 -22.46 -7.13 -7.06
C GLN A 166 -22.51 -8.57 -6.58
N ALA A 167 -22.72 -9.52 -7.48
CA ALA A 167 -22.52 -10.94 -7.24
C ALA A 167 -21.54 -11.50 -8.28
N MET A 168 -20.42 -12.04 -7.79
CA MET A 168 -19.39 -12.63 -8.63
C MET A 168 -18.75 -13.83 -7.95
N GLY A 169 -18.22 -14.75 -8.75
CA GLY A 169 -17.56 -15.94 -8.23
C GLY A 169 -17.04 -16.84 -9.33
N ILE A 170 -16.72 -18.07 -8.95
CA ILE A 170 -16.29 -19.14 -9.85
C ILE A 170 -17.23 -20.34 -9.76
N ALA A 171 -17.46 -21.00 -10.87
CA ALA A 171 -18.21 -22.24 -11.00
C ALA A 171 -17.75 -22.98 -12.26
N ASN A 172 -17.87 -24.32 -12.29
CA ASN A 172 -17.49 -25.15 -13.43
C ASN A 172 -17.92 -24.50 -14.77
N PRO A 173 -17.05 -24.42 -15.80
CA PRO A 173 -17.35 -23.67 -17.03
C PRO A 173 -18.64 -24.10 -17.73
N SER A 174 -18.98 -25.38 -17.64
CA SER A 174 -20.18 -25.98 -18.26
C SER A 174 -21.44 -25.85 -17.42
N ALA A 175 -21.35 -25.30 -16.20
CA ALA A 175 -22.52 -25.08 -15.35
C ALA A 175 -23.29 -23.83 -15.77
N THR A 176 -24.62 -23.89 -15.65
CA THR A 176 -25.47 -22.71 -15.68
C THR A 176 -25.49 -22.08 -14.29
N VAL A 177 -25.21 -20.78 -14.21
CA VAL A 177 -25.22 -20.02 -12.95
C VAL A 177 -26.26 -18.92 -13.03
N THR A 178 -27.17 -18.90 -12.06
CA THR A 178 -28.15 -17.83 -11.88
C THR A 178 -28.04 -17.24 -10.48
N VAL A 179 -28.24 -15.93 -10.35
CA VAL A 179 -28.32 -15.25 -9.05
C VAL A 179 -29.68 -14.59 -8.92
N ASN A 180 -30.44 -14.95 -7.88
CA ASN A 180 -31.83 -14.53 -7.71
C ASN A 180 -32.68 -14.79 -8.98
N GLY A 181 -32.41 -15.89 -9.68
CA GLY A 181 -33.06 -16.26 -10.94
C GLY A 181 -32.59 -15.49 -12.18
N GLN A 182 -31.70 -14.49 -12.04
CA GLN A 182 -31.12 -13.77 -13.17
C GLN A 182 -29.93 -14.53 -13.74
N SER A 183 -29.82 -14.55 -15.07
CA SER A 183 -28.66 -15.11 -15.76
C SER A 183 -27.41 -14.29 -15.49
N THR A 184 -26.26 -14.96 -15.39
CA THR A 184 -24.96 -14.32 -15.15
C THR A 184 -24.16 -14.19 -16.44
N SER A 185 -23.33 -13.15 -16.53
CA SER A 185 -22.25 -13.11 -17.51
C SER A 185 -21.20 -14.18 -17.15
N ARG A 186 -20.61 -14.84 -18.14
CA ARG A 186 -19.70 -15.98 -17.94
C ARG A 186 -18.44 -15.83 -18.79
N LYS A 187 -17.29 -16.17 -18.21
CA LYS A 187 -16.04 -16.38 -18.96
C LYS A 187 -15.22 -17.47 -18.29
N GLY A 188 -15.14 -18.64 -18.91
CA GLY A 188 -14.57 -19.83 -18.28
C GLY A 188 -15.32 -20.13 -16.97
N GLU A 189 -14.58 -20.22 -15.86
CA GLU A 189 -15.19 -20.47 -14.55
C GLU A 189 -15.83 -19.23 -13.93
N PHE A 190 -15.44 -18.03 -14.34
CA PHE A 190 -15.91 -16.78 -13.74
C PHE A 190 -17.37 -16.52 -14.10
N TYR A 191 -18.13 -16.01 -13.14
CA TYR A 191 -19.44 -15.41 -13.37
C TYR A 191 -19.59 -14.07 -12.67
N HIS A 192 -20.41 -13.19 -13.24
CA HIS A 192 -20.73 -11.88 -12.69
C HIS A 192 -22.16 -11.44 -13.05
N VAL A 193 -22.83 -10.79 -12.11
CA VAL A 193 -24.11 -10.10 -12.30
C VAL A 193 -24.27 -8.96 -11.29
N GLU A 194 -24.97 -7.91 -11.70
CA GLU A 194 -25.43 -6.83 -10.84
C GLU A 194 -26.93 -6.98 -10.56
N LEU A 195 -27.30 -6.93 -9.28
CA LEU A 195 -28.69 -6.94 -8.84
C LEU A 195 -29.12 -5.52 -8.48
N ALA A 196 -30.13 -4.99 -9.14
CA ALA A 196 -30.71 -3.68 -8.79
C ALA A 196 -31.46 -3.77 -7.45
N VAL A 197 -31.18 -2.85 -6.54
CA VAL A 197 -31.76 -2.79 -5.19
C VAL A 197 -32.05 -1.33 -4.83
N GLY A 198 -33.32 -0.96 -4.75
CA GLY A 198 -33.73 0.41 -4.40
C GLY A 198 -33.43 0.74 -2.93
N ASN A 199 -32.53 1.70 -2.70
CA ASN A 199 -32.06 2.10 -1.36
C ASN A 199 -32.29 3.59 -1.03
N THR A 200 -33.17 4.27 -1.77
CA THR A 200 -33.43 5.72 -1.57
C THR A 200 -34.25 6.00 -0.30
N SER A 201 -35.22 5.15 0.02
CA SER A 201 -36.09 5.34 1.18
C SER A 201 -35.45 4.88 2.49
N ALA A 202 -34.76 3.72 2.47
CA ALA A 202 -34.18 3.06 3.64
C ALA A 202 -33.03 2.13 3.23
N ALA A 203 -32.19 1.77 4.20
CA ALA A 203 -31.18 0.72 4.03
C ALA A 203 -31.84 -0.64 3.76
N GLN A 204 -31.19 -1.46 2.96
CA GLN A 204 -31.69 -2.77 2.51
C GLN A 204 -30.79 -3.91 3.00
N TYR A 205 -31.37 -5.09 3.16
CA TYR A 205 -30.63 -6.32 3.47
C TYR A 205 -31.09 -7.48 2.57
N PRO A 206 -31.00 -7.33 1.24
CA PRO A 206 -31.48 -8.33 0.29
C PRO A 206 -30.81 -9.68 0.50
N SER A 207 -31.60 -10.74 0.30
CA SER A 207 -31.07 -12.09 0.13
C SER A 207 -30.49 -12.24 -1.27
N VAL A 208 -29.33 -12.88 -1.37
CA VAL A 208 -28.64 -13.22 -2.62
C VAL A 208 -28.52 -14.73 -2.67
N THR A 209 -29.24 -15.33 -3.61
CA THR A 209 -29.30 -16.77 -3.85
C THR A 209 -28.54 -17.10 -5.13
N ASN A 210 -27.38 -17.74 -4.98
CA ASN A 210 -26.60 -18.27 -6.08
C ASN A 210 -27.02 -19.72 -6.32
N LEU A 211 -27.52 -20.02 -7.53
CA LEU A 211 -27.87 -21.36 -7.97
C LEU A 211 -26.94 -21.78 -9.11
N VAL A 212 -26.31 -22.95 -8.95
CA VAL A 212 -25.43 -23.58 -9.94
C VAL A 212 -26.04 -24.91 -10.35
N VAL A 213 -26.28 -25.06 -11.66
CA VAL A 213 -26.84 -26.26 -12.28
C VAL A 213 -25.81 -26.85 -13.24
N LEU A 214 -25.38 -28.09 -12.97
CA LEU A 214 -24.46 -28.84 -13.82
C LEU A 214 -25.11 -30.19 -14.17
N VAL A 215 -25.19 -30.49 -15.48
CA VAL A 215 -25.86 -31.68 -16.01
C VAL A 215 -25.27 -32.95 -15.39
N GLY A 216 -26.14 -33.83 -14.89
CA GLY A 216 -25.73 -35.10 -14.29
C GLY A 216 -25.25 -34.99 -12.83
N THR A 217 -25.39 -33.83 -12.19
CA THR A 217 -25.02 -33.60 -10.78
C THR A 217 -26.13 -32.92 -10.00
N THR A 218 -26.04 -32.95 -8.67
CA THR A 218 -26.97 -32.23 -7.79
C THR A 218 -26.75 -30.73 -7.89
N ASN A 219 -27.85 -29.97 -8.04
CA ASN A 219 -27.80 -28.51 -8.03
C ASN A 219 -27.21 -28.00 -6.70
N MET A 220 -26.32 -27.01 -6.79
CA MET A 220 -25.75 -26.35 -5.62
C MET A 220 -26.41 -25.00 -5.43
N THR A 221 -26.86 -24.71 -4.21
CA THR A 221 -27.44 -23.41 -3.85
C THR A 221 -26.68 -22.82 -2.67
N ASN A 222 -26.29 -21.55 -2.78
CA ASN A 222 -25.70 -20.77 -1.69
C ASN A 222 -26.53 -19.50 -1.47
N ILE A 223 -26.92 -19.24 -0.24
CA ILE A 223 -27.75 -18.08 0.14
C ILE A 223 -26.96 -17.23 1.14
N GLY A 224 -26.88 -15.94 0.86
CA GLY A 224 -26.33 -14.94 1.78
C GLY A 224 -27.17 -13.67 1.78
N ASN A 225 -26.77 -12.69 2.59
CA ASN A 225 -27.39 -11.38 2.64
C ASN A 225 -26.31 -10.30 2.57
N ILE A 226 -26.62 -9.20 1.90
CA ILE A 226 -25.70 -8.06 1.76
C ILE A 226 -26.41 -6.82 2.31
N PHE A 227 -25.71 -6.05 3.16
CA PHE A 227 -26.21 -4.77 3.62
C PHE A 227 -25.93 -3.68 2.57
N LEU A 228 -26.99 -3.00 2.14
CA LEU A 228 -26.90 -1.86 1.25
C LEU A 228 -27.41 -0.61 2.00
N PRO A 229 -26.54 0.35 2.33
CA PRO A 229 -26.96 1.56 3.04
C PRO A 229 -28.02 2.35 2.29
N LYS A 230 -28.80 3.16 3.04
CA LYS A 230 -29.65 4.18 2.43
C LYS A 230 -28.79 5.18 1.66
N THR A 231 -29.25 5.65 0.51
CA THR A 231 -28.61 6.75 -0.22
C THR A 231 -29.37 8.07 -0.02
N ALA A 232 -28.73 9.19 0.31
CA ALA A 232 -27.33 9.31 0.74
C ALA A 232 -27.12 8.72 2.15
N GLU A 233 -25.94 8.17 2.37
CA GLU A 233 -25.46 7.75 3.68
C GLU A 233 -24.90 8.98 4.41
N ALA A 234 -25.27 9.16 5.68
CA ALA A 234 -24.96 10.35 6.46
C ALA A 234 -23.97 10.03 7.59
N PHE A 235 -22.97 10.89 7.75
CA PHE A 235 -21.87 10.69 8.68
C PHE A 235 -21.84 11.80 9.73
N SER A 236 -21.58 11.46 10.98
CA SER A 236 -21.40 12.42 12.07
C SER A 236 -20.18 12.09 12.92
N TYR A 237 -19.65 13.10 13.60
CA TYR A 237 -18.43 13.01 14.39
C TYR A 237 -18.63 13.68 15.75
N ASP A 238 -17.86 13.28 16.74
CA ASP A 238 -17.72 14.02 17.99
C ASP A 238 -16.76 15.21 17.83
N SER A 239 -16.53 15.96 18.91
CA SER A 239 -15.64 17.12 18.93
C SER A 239 -14.16 16.76 18.73
N ASP A 240 -13.77 15.55 19.07
CA ASP A 240 -12.41 15.04 18.89
C ASP A 240 -12.18 14.54 17.46
N GLY A 241 -13.25 14.44 16.68
CA GLY A 241 -13.22 14.04 15.28
C GLY A 241 -13.27 12.53 15.09
N ASN A 242 -13.79 11.78 16.05
CA ASN A 242 -14.11 10.37 15.87
C ASN A 242 -15.49 10.21 15.23
N LEU A 243 -15.59 9.32 14.24
CA LEU A 243 -16.86 9.00 13.59
C LEU A 243 -17.83 8.42 14.62
N THR A 244 -18.99 9.04 14.82
CA THR A 244 -20.05 8.59 15.75
C THR A 244 -21.19 7.89 15.03
N ASN A 245 -21.33 8.14 13.74
CA ASN A 245 -22.36 7.54 12.91
C ASN A 245 -21.92 7.46 11.45
N ASP A 246 -22.14 6.34 10.77
CA ASP A 246 -21.87 6.20 9.34
C ASP A 246 -23.11 5.85 8.51
N GLY A 247 -24.32 5.91 9.08
CA GLY A 247 -25.55 5.49 8.41
C GLY A 247 -25.91 4.01 8.57
N ARG A 248 -24.96 3.16 8.99
CA ARG A 248 -25.19 1.76 9.38
C ARG A 248 -24.98 1.54 10.88
N TRP A 249 -23.93 2.14 11.41
CA TRP A 249 -23.41 1.95 12.75
C TRP A 249 -23.44 3.25 13.55
N VAL A 250 -23.70 3.10 14.84
CA VAL A 250 -23.39 4.05 15.89
C VAL A 250 -22.09 3.59 16.54
N TYR A 251 -21.13 4.50 16.65
CA TYR A 251 -19.80 4.24 17.18
C TYR A 251 -19.64 4.90 18.55
N THR A 252 -19.05 4.19 19.50
CA THR A 252 -18.72 4.71 20.83
C THR A 252 -17.22 4.63 21.03
N TRP A 253 -16.64 5.73 21.50
CA TRP A 253 -15.21 5.89 21.74
C TRP A 253 -14.93 6.09 23.22
N ASP A 254 -13.76 5.65 23.69
CA ASP A 254 -13.28 6.01 25.03
C ASP A 254 -12.53 7.35 25.03
N GLY A 255 -12.12 7.81 26.22
CA GLY A 255 -11.40 9.08 26.37
C GLY A 255 -9.98 9.09 25.76
N GLU A 256 -9.49 7.96 25.25
CA GLU A 256 -8.22 7.87 24.51
C GLU A 256 -8.46 7.78 22.99
N ASN A 257 -9.67 8.09 22.53
CA ASN A 257 -10.10 8.01 21.13
C ASN A 257 -9.96 6.59 20.53
N ARG A 258 -10.18 5.54 21.34
CA ARG A 258 -10.25 4.15 20.86
C ARG A 258 -11.69 3.70 20.72
N LEU A 259 -11.98 2.98 19.64
CA LEU A 259 -13.31 2.48 19.34
C LEU A 259 -13.68 1.35 20.31
N ILE A 260 -14.62 1.57 21.22
CA ILE A 260 -15.02 0.56 22.22
C ILE A 260 -16.32 -0.14 21.87
N GLN A 261 -17.16 0.44 21.00
CA GLN A 261 -18.40 -0.20 20.56
C GLN A 261 -18.80 0.22 19.15
N MET A 262 -19.36 -0.71 18.39
CA MET A 262 -20.18 -0.45 17.22
C MET A 262 -21.53 -1.12 17.38
N GLU A 263 -22.62 -0.40 17.20
CA GLU A 263 -23.99 -0.92 17.27
C GLU A 263 -24.80 -0.49 16.05
N SER A 264 -25.53 -1.42 15.44
CA SER A 264 -26.35 -1.10 14.27
C SER A 264 -27.41 -0.05 14.62
N GLN A 265 -27.64 0.90 13.71
CA GLN A 265 -28.71 1.87 13.88
C GLN A 265 -30.07 1.21 14.09
N THR A 266 -30.96 1.90 14.81
CA THR A 266 -32.35 1.45 15.02
C THR A 266 -33.11 1.29 13.70
N SER A 267 -32.76 2.11 12.70
CA SER A 267 -33.28 2.13 11.32
C SER A 267 -32.78 0.98 10.44
N ALA A 268 -31.73 0.26 10.84
CA ALA A 268 -31.19 -0.86 10.07
C ALA A 268 -32.19 -2.03 10.01
N PRO A 269 -32.24 -2.79 8.89
CA PRO A 269 -33.05 -4.00 8.80
C PRO A 269 -32.79 -4.96 9.98
N VAL A 270 -33.85 -5.50 10.59
CA VAL A 270 -33.75 -6.28 11.84
C VAL A 270 -32.72 -7.41 11.74
N ALA A 271 -32.76 -8.20 10.66
CA ALA A 271 -31.83 -9.32 10.45
C ALA A 271 -30.36 -8.90 10.26
N SER A 272 -30.10 -7.63 9.91
CA SER A 272 -28.75 -7.08 9.76
C SER A 272 -28.21 -6.47 11.05
N LYS A 273 -29.01 -6.34 12.11
CA LYS A 273 -28.58 -5.71 13.36
C LYS A 273 -27.51 -6.53 14.06
N ARG A 274 -26.44 -5.86 14.43
CA ARG A 274 -25.24 -6.38 15.08
C ARG A 274 -24.76 -5.38 16.13
N LYS A 275 -24.05 -5.89 17.12
CA LYS A 275 -23.30 -5.07 18.07
C LYS A 275 -21.96 -5.72 18.35
N VAL A 276 -20.89 -4.94 18.41
CA VAL A 276 -19.55 -5.41 18.77
C VAL A 276 -19.00 -4.49 19.85
N ILE A 277 -18.40 -5.10 20.88
CA ILE A 277 -17.71 -4.41 21.97
C ILE A 277 -16.25 -4.81 21.94
N TYR A 278 -15.37 -3.82 22.11
CA TYR A 278 -13.93 -3.95 22.09
C TYR A 278 -13.32 -3.60 23.45
N THR A 279 -12.20 -4.23 23.80
CA THR A 279 -11.45 -3.90 25.02
C THR A 279 -9.97 -3.87 24.71
N TYR A 280 -9.27 -2.90 25.30
CA TYR A 280 -7.85 -2.63 25.05
C TYR A 280 -7.02 -2.82 26.31
N ASP A 281 -5.71 -3.06 26.11
CA ASP A 281 -4.74 -2.93 27.18
C ASP A 281 -4.12 -1.51 27.24
N HIS A 282 -3.21 -1.31 28.19
CA HIS A 282 -2.49 -0.05 28.40
C HIS A 282 -1.62 0.41 27.21
N GLN A 283 -1.30 -0.49 26.26
CA GLN A 283 -0.57 -0.15 25.03
C GLN A 283 -1.52 0.18 23.88
N SER A 284 -2.83 0.21 24.11
CA SER A 284 -3.88 0.34 23.09
C SER A 284 -3.96 -0.84 22.12
N ARG A 285 -3.50 -2.03 22.55
CA ARG A 285 -3.72 -3.26 21.79
C ARG A 285 -5.11 -3.81 22.09
N LEU A 286 -5.82 -4.25 21.06
CA LEU A 286 -7.13 -4.86 21.19
C LEU A 286 -6.99 -6.26 21.82
N ILE A 287 -7.41 -6.43 23.06
CA ILE A 287 -7.24 -7.68 23.84
C ILE A 287 -8.51 -8.52 23.96
N SER A 288 -9.68 -7.93 23.69
CA SER A 288 -10.94 -8.68 23.68
C SER A 288 -11.96 -8.08 22.73
N ARG A 289 -12.82 -8.95 22.21
CA ARG A 289 -13.97 -8.60 21.39
C ARG A 289 -15.15 -9.49 21.71
N LYS A 290 -16.30 -8.86 21.84
CA LYS A 290 -17.60 -9.53 22.03
C LYS A 290 -18.57 -9.08 20.96
N ALA A 291 -19.04 -10.01 20.13
CA ALA A 291 -20.01 -9.73 19.09
C ALA A 291 -21.38 -10.32 19.41
N TYR A 292 -22.39 -9.59 18.97
CA TYR A 292 -23.79 -9.87 19.19
C TYR A 292 -24.57 -9.76 17.89
N LYS A 293 -25.63 -10.54 17.80
CA LYS A 293 -26.63 -10.46 16.75
C LYS A 293 -27.99 -10.23 17.37
N ASP A 294 -28.83 -9.43 16.72
CA ASP A 294 -30.23 -9.32 17.12
C ASP A 294 -30.97 -10.63 16.84
N VAL A 295 -31.57 -11.18 17.88
CA VAL A 295 -32.44 -12.36 17.84
C VAL A 295 -33.76 -11.94 18.46
N SER A 296 -34.75 -11.66 17.60
CA SER A 296 -36.10 -11.27 18.00
C SER A 296 -36.15 -10.01 18.88
N GLY A 297 -35.35 -8.98 18.55
CA GLY A 297 -35.34 -7.70 19.27
C GLY A 297 -34.46 -7.69 20.52
N SER A 298 -33.61 -8.71 20.72
CA SER A 298 -32.62 -8.77 21.79
C SER A 298 -31.26 -9.23 21.28
N TYR A 299 -30.19 -8.60 21.76
CA TYR A 299 -28.83 -8.94 21.35
C TYR A 299 -28.31 -10.21 22.06
N ALA A 300 -28.12 -11.29 21.28
CA ALA A 300 -27.52 -12.53 21.73
C ALA A 300 -26.04 -12.60 21.33
N ILE A 301 -25.18 -13.07 22.25
CA ILE A 301 -23.73 -13.25 21.99
C ILE A 301 -23.54 -14.27 20.86
N GLN A 302 -22.71 -13.92 19.88
CA GLN A 302 -22.27 -14.80 18.79
C GLN A 302 -20.84 -15.27 19.00
N SER A 303 -19.96 -14.40 19.49
CA SER A 303 -18.59 -14.74 19.82
C SER A 303 -18.07 -13.87 20.95
N ASP A 304 -17.21 -14.44 21.78
CA ASP A 304 -16.49 -13.73 22.84
C ASP A 304 -15.04 -14.23 22.83
N THR A 305 -14.13 -13.39 22.33
CA THR A 305 -12.75 -13.75 22.02
C THR A 305 -11.77 -12.86 22.79
N LYS A 306 -10.68 -13.46 23.24
CA LYS A 306 -9.52 -12.78 23.83
C LYS A 306 -8.26 -13.07 23.02
N TRP A 307 -7.31 -12.15 23.07
CA TRP A 307 -6.06 -12.27 22.33
C TRP A 307 -4.83 -12.22 23.23
N VAL A 308 -3.81 -12.98 22.85
CA VAL A 308 -2.48 -12.96 23.48
C VAL A 308 -1.49 -12.38 22.48
N TYR A 309 -0.61 -11.48 22.93
CA TYR A 309 0.34 -10.76 22.09
C TYR A 309 1.78 -10.95 22.54
N ASP A 310 2.70 -10.94 21.57
CA ASP A 310 4.12 -10.65 21.76
C ASP A 310 4.46 -9.37 20.99
N GLY A 311 4.77 -8.29 21.72
CA GLY A 311 4.80 -6.94 21.14
C GLY A 311 3.47 -6.59 20.47
N TRP A 312 3.50 -6.24 19.18
CA TRP A 312 2.30 -5.94 18.38
C TRP A 312 1.80 -7.15 17.57
N ARG A 313 2.41 -8.33 17.73
CA ARG A 313 2.02 -9.56 17.02
C ARG A 313 1.05 -10.37 17.87
N GLN A 314 -0.12 -10.65 17.31
CA GLN A 314 -1.11 -11.53 17.93
C GLN A 314 -0.62 -12.99 17.83
N LEU A 315 -0.40 -13.66 18.96
CA LEU A 315 0.07 -15.05 19.03
C LEU A 315 -1.07 -16.07 19.13
N ALA A 316 -2.15 -15.71 19.81
CA ALA A 316 -3.25 -16.63 20.05
C ALA A 316 -4.61 -15.93 20.12
N GLU A 317 -5.63 -16.66 19.71
CA GLU A 317 -7.04 -16.41 19.97
C GLU A 317 -7.56 -17.42 20.99
N LEU A 318 -8.22 -16.92 22.03
CA LEU A 318 -8.78 -17.71 23.11
C LEU A 318 -10.29 -17.46 23.21
N ASN A 319 -11.05 -18.51 23.54
CA ASN A 319 -12.43 -18.34 23.99
C ASN A 319 -12.43 -17.56 25.30
N ALA A 320 -13.16 -16.45 25.36
CA ALA A 320 -13.09 -15.55 26.51
C ALA A 320 -13.61 -16.15 27.82
N THR A 321 -14.51 -17.14 27.74
CA THR A 321 -15.11 -17.81 28.90
C THR A 321 -14.26 -18.98 29.39
N SER A 322 -13.88 -19.89 28.50
CA SER A 322 -13.14 -21.11 28.87
C SER A 322 -11.62 -20.95 28.84
N ASN A 323 -11.09 -19.87 28.26
CA ASN A 323 -9.68 -19.69 27.91
C ASN A 323 -9.12 -20.79 27.00
N ALA A 324 -9.98 -21.60 26.36
CA ALA A 324 -9.55 -22.60 25.39
C ALA A 324 -8.95 -21.92 24.15
N LEU A 325 -7.87 -22.50 23.62
CA LEU A 325 -7.25 -22.04 22.37
C LEU A 325 -8.24 -22.21 21.20
N VAL A 326 -8.41 -21.14 20.42
CA VAL A 326 -9.22 -21.09 19.20
C VAL A 326 -8.32 -21.01 17.96
N GLY A 327 -7.26 -20.21 18.04
CA GLY A 327 -6.32 -20.00 16.94
C GLY A 327 -4.91 -19.72 17.45
N GLY A 328 -3.90 -20.26 16.78
CA GLY A 328 -2.49 -19.98 17.04
C GLY A 328 -1.79 -19.39 15.81
N PHE A 329 -0.96 -18.37 16.01
CA PHE A 329 -0.30 -17.62 14.93
C PHE A 329 1.22 -17.68 15.08
N THR A 330 1.90 -18.14 14.04
CA THR A 330 3.37 -18.20 14.00
C THR A 330 3.90 -17.12 13.08
N TRP A 331 4.66 -16.18 13.62
CA TRP A 331 5.20 -15.03 12.89
C TRP A 331 6.67 -15.25 12.51
N GLY A 332 7.07 -14.63 11.41
CA GLY A 332 8.42 -14.61 10.88
C GLY A 332 8.80 -13.24 10.36
N LEU A 333 9.67 -13.20 9.34
CA LEU A 333 10.16 -11.95 8.78
C LEU A 333 9.08 -11.28 7.92
N ASP A 334 8.75 -10.04 8.26
CA ASP A 334 7.80 -9.17 7.56
C ASP A 334 8.41 -8.56 6.28
N LEU A 335 7.68 -7.65 5.61
CA LEU A 335 8.14 -6.99 4.39
C LEU A 335 9.48 -6.27 4.53
N SER A 336 9.90 -5.89 5.73
CA SER A 336 11.23 -5.30 5.94
C SER A 336 12.34 -6.34 6.02
N GLY A 337 12.02 -7.62 6.15
CA GLY A 337 13.02 -8.63 6.48
C GLY A 337 13.45 -8.58 7.95
N SER A 338 12.65 -7.92 8.80
CA SER A 338 12.73 -7.98 10.27
C SER A 338 11.45 -8.60 10.82
N MET A 339 11.34 -8.76 12.13
CA MET A 339 10.12 -9.31 12.73
C MET A 339 8.99 -8.27 12.93
N ASP A 340 9.28 -6.96 12.89
CA ASP A 340 8.35 -5.93 13.39
C ASP A 340 8.33 -4.58 12.65
N GLN A 341 9.33 -4.22 11.85
CA GLN A 341 9.40 -2.84 11.33
C GLN A 341 8.26 -2.51 10.36
N ALA A 342 7.73 -3.50 9.63
CA ALA A 342 6.53 -3.34 8.82
C ALA A 342 5.26 -3.72 9.60
N GLY A 343 5.32 -3.85 10.93
CA GLY A 343 4.19 -4.21 11.78
C GLY A 343 3.65 -5.61 11.50
N GLY A 344 4.53 -6.54 11.13
CA GLY A 344 4.18 -7.93 10.78
C GLY A 344 3.61 -8.11 9.36
N ILE A 345 3.43 -7.04 8.58
CA ILE A 345 2.86 -7.13 7.23
C ILE A 345 3.71 -8.07 6.35
N GLY A 346 3.09 -9.11 5.80
CA GLY A 346 3.76 -10.15 5.01
C GLY A 346 4.60 -11.15 5.82
N GLY A 347 4.53 -11.10 7.16
CA GLY A 347 5.35 -11.89 8.07
C GLY A 347 4.61 -13.00 8.83
N LEU A 348 3.29 -13.11 8.73
CA LEU A 348 2.56 -14.23 9.34
C LEU A 348 2.84 -15.51 8.53
N LEU A 349 3.32 -16.57 9.16
CA LEU A 349 3.74 -17.79 8.46
C LEU A 349 2.69 -18.87 8.51
N MET A 350 2.06 -19.03 9.68
CA MET A 350 1.18 -20.17 9.96
C MET A 350 -0.01 -19.76 10.83
N PHE A 351 -1.17 -20.34 10.54
CA PHE A 351 -2.38 -20.26 11.36
C PHE A 351 -2.84 -21.68 11.72
N ALA A 352 -2.77 -22.01 13.00
CA ALA A 352 -3.31 -23.25 13.57
C ALA A 352 -4.74 -23.00 14.04
N ASP A 353 -5.71 -23.45 13.24
CA ASP A 353 -7.13 -23.32 13.48
C ASP A 353 -7.64 -24.52 14.30
N GLN A 354 -8.07 -24.27 15.53
CA GLN A 354 -8.55 -25.34 16.42
C GLN A 354 -9.96 -25.81 16.05
N SER A 355 -10.73 -25.04 15.27
CA SER A 355 -12.07 -25.45 14.83
C SER A 355 -12.00 -26.54 13.75
N THR A 356 -10.97 -26.49 12.91
CA THR A 356 -10.74 -27.47 11.84
C THR A 356 -9.62 -28.46 12.15
N LEU A 357 -8.88 -28.24 13.25
CA LEU A 357 -7.66 -28.96 13.62
C LEU A 357 -6.62 -28.96 12.49
N THR A 358 -6.51 -27.84 11.78
CA THR A 358 -5.58 -27.67 10.66
C THR A 358 -4.60 -26.53 10.90
N THR A 359 -3.36 -26.71 10.41
CA THR A 359 -2.41 -25.61 10.25
C THR A 359 -2.37 -25.18 8.80
N ASN A 360 -2.39 -23.88 8.55
CA ASN A 360 -2.40 -23.31 7.20
C ASN A 360 -1.22 -22.34 7.02
N PHE A 361 -0.55 -22.41 5.86
CA PHE A 361 0.53 -21.52 5.45
C PHE A 361 0.01 -20.32 4.66
N TYR A 362 0.72 -19.20 4.78
CA TYR A 362 0.35 -17.91 4.19
C TYR A 362 1.16 -17.56 2.94
N PRO A 363 0.56 -17.65 1.75
CA PRO A 363 1.02 -16.98 0.53
C PRO A 363 0.54 -15.51 0.46
N TYR A 364 1.42 -14.64 -0.06
CA TYR A 364 1.20 -13.19 -0.12
C TYR A 364 1.33 -12.63 -1.54
N ASP A 365 0.78 -11.44 -1.75
CA ASP A 365 1.26 -10.55 -2.82
C ASP A 365 2.48 -9.72 -2.35
N GLY A 366 2.89 -8.75 -3.15
CA GLY A 366 4.05 -7.90 -2.91
C GLY A 366 3.77 -6.72 -1.97
N ASN A 367 2.52 -6.52 -1.55
CA ASN A 367 2.09 -5.57 -0.54
C ASN A 367 1.90 -6.25 0.83
N GLY A 368 2.06 -7.57 0.90
CA GLY A 368 1.80 -8.34 2.11
C GLY A 368 0.29 -8.56 2.34
N ASN A 369 -0.53 -8.49 1.29
CA ASN A 369 -1.91 -8.95 1.36
C ASN A 369 -1.93 -10.48 1.30
N VAL A 370 -2.73 -11.11 2.16
CA VAL A 370 -2.91 -12.57 2.13
C VAL A 370 -3.74 -12.91 0.90
N MET A 371 -3.20 -13.71 -0.01
CA MET A 371 -3.86 -14.03 -1.29
C MET A 371 -4.54 -15.40 -1.29
N ALA A 372 -4.08 -16.30 -0.43
CA ALA A 372 -4.64 -17.64 -0.27
C ALA A 372 -4.24 -18.21 1.10
N LEU A 373 -4.74 -19.39 1.43
CA LEU A 373 -4.20 -20.25 2.48
C LEU A 373 -3.97 -21.65 1.93
N VAL A 374 -2.91 -22.30 2.43
CA VAL A 374 -2.52 -23.65 2.01
C VAL A 374 -2.45 -24.56 3.22
N LYS A 375 -3.11 -25.71 3.21
CA LYS A 375 -3.01 -26.69 4.30
C LYS A 375 -1.57 -27.17 4.43
N ALA A 376 -1.02 -27.08 5.64
CA ALA A 376 0.35 -27.44 5.94
C ALA A 376 0.61 -28.95 5.78
N THR A 377 -0.41 -29.79 5.92
CA THR A 377 -0.28 -31.25 5.89
C THR A 377 -0.21 -31.84 4.48
N ASP A 378 -0.79 -31.19 3.47
CA ASP A 378 -0.87 -31.75 2.10
C ASP A 378 -0.55 -30.75 0.98
N GLY A 379 -0.41 -29.46 1.28
CA GLY A 379 -0.13 -28.44 0.27
C GLY A 379 -1.35 -28.03 -0.57
N THR A 380 -2.57 -28.43 -0.19
CA THR A 380 -3.79 -28.04 -0.90
C THR A 380 -4.24 -26.64 -0.51
N LYS A 381 -4.69 -25.86 -1.50
CA LYS A 381 -5.26 -24.52 -1.26
C LYS A 381 -6.64 -24.64 -0.59
N CYS A 382 -6.84 -23.91 0.51
CA CYS A 382 -8.06 -23.97 1.33
C CYS A 382 -8.74 -22.60 1.53
N ALA A 383 -8.11 -21.50 1.11
CA ALA A 383 -8.74 -20.20 0.94
C ALA A 383 -8.13 -19.43 -0.23
N ASP A 384 -8.92 -18.51 -0.80
CA ASP A 384 -8.53 -17.52 -1.81
C ASP A 384 -9.12 -16.16 -1.44
N TYR A 385 -8.33 -15.11 -1.65
CA TYR A 385 -8.73 -13.73 -1.44
C TYR A 385 -8.37 -12.86 -2.64
N GLU A 386 -9.23 -11.89 -2.94
CA GLU A 386 -8.96 -10.84 -3.94
C GLU A 386 -9.46 -9.51 -3.39
N TYR A 387 -8.67 -8.45 -3.61
CA TYR A 387 -8.92 -7.13 -3.04
C TYR A 387 -8.93 -6.05 -4.13
N GLY A 388 -9.76 -5.02 -3.91
CA GLY A 388 -9.68 -3.76 -4.62
C GLY A 388 -8.47 -2.93 -4.15
N PRO A 389 -8.17 -1.80 -4.84
CA PRO A 389 -6.99 -0.99 -4.54
C PRO A 389 -6.90 -0.52 -3.09
N PHE A 390 -8.02 -0.23 -2.42
CA PHE A 390 -8.06 0.22 -1.03
C PHE A 390 -8.41 -0.92 -0.05
N GLY A 391 -8.22 -2.17 -0.47
CA GLY A 391 -8.46 -3.34 0.39
C GLY A 391 -9.91 -3.78 0.46
N GLU A 392 -10.80 -3.25 -0.39
CA GLU A 392 -12.17 -3.74 -0.53
C GLU A 392 -12.14 -5.24 -0.88
N VAL A 393 -12.81 -6.10 -0.13
CA VAL A 393 -12.81 -7.54 -0.43
C VAL A 393 -13.68 -7.80 -1.66
N ILE A 394 -13.05 -8.18 -2.78
CA ILE A 394 -13.71 -8.56 -4.03
C ILE A 394 -14.13 -10.03 -3.96
N ARG A 395 -13.24 -10.88 -3.42
CA ARG A 395 -13.49 -12.31 -3.26
C ARG A 395 -12.91 -12.83 -1.95
N SER A 396 -13.68 -13.67 -1.28
CA SER A 396 -13.24 -14.52 -0.17
C SER A 396 -13.93 -15.87 -0.32
N SER A 397 -13.16 -16.91 -0.62
CA SER A 397 -13.69 -18.25 -0.89
C SER A 397 -12.80 -19.34 -0.33
N GLY A 398 -13.38 -20.51 -0.07
CA GLY A 398 -12.69 -21.65 0.53
C GLY A 398 -13.17 -21.95 1.95
N THR A 399 -12.81 -23.12 2.47
CA THR A 399 -13.39 -23.67 3.71
C THR A 399 -12.94 -22.91 4.96
N VAL A 400 -11.76 -22.28 4.92
CA VAL A 400 -11.19 -21.52 6.05
C VAL A 400 -11.15 -20.01 5.77
N SER A 401 -11.75 -19.54 4.67
CA SER A 401 -11.61 -18.14 4.26
C SER A 401 -12.22 -17.16 5.27
N LYS A 402 -13.32 -17.57 5.90
CA LYS A 402 -14.04 -16.81 6.94
C LYS A 402 -13.41 -16.94 8.32
N THR A 403 -12.87 -18.10 8.68
CA THR A 403 -12.27 -18.33 10.01
C THR A 403 -10.90 -17.70 10.14
N ASN A 404 -10.19 -17.47 9.03
CA ASN A 404 -8.95 -16.70 9.04
C ASN A 404 -9.22 -15.20 9.26
N PRO A 405 -8.70 -14.60 10.35
CA PRO A 405 -8.86 -13.18 10.63
C PRO A 405 -7.89 -12.30 9.83
N PHE A 406 -6.71 -12.79 9.43
CA PHE A 406 -5.67 -11.97 8.79
C PHE A 406 -5.80 -11.95 7.27
N ARG A 407 -6.07 -10.77 6.69
CA ARG A 407 -6.38 -10.63 5.25
C ARG A 407 -5.57 -9.51 4.59
N PHE A 408 -6.22 -8.39 4.25
CA PHE A 408 -5.58 -7.22 3.65
C PHE A 408 -4.49 -6.67 4.57
N SER A 409 -3.32 -6.35 4.01
CA SER A 409 -2.11 -5.93 4.72
C SER A 409 -1.69 -6.88 5.86
N THR A 410 -2.04 -8.17 5.85
CA THR A 410 -1.82 -9.06 7.00
C THR A 410 -2.36 -8.48 8.32
N LYS A 411 -3.49 -7.77 8.25
CA LYS A 411 -4.17 -7.22 9.42
C LYS A 411 -5.48 -7.96 9.69
N CYS A 412 -5.90 -7.96 10.95
CA CYS A 412 -7.15 -8.60 11.36
C CYS A 412 -8.33 -7.84 10.77
N GLN A 413 -9.14 -8.50 9.96
CA GLN A 413 -10.43 -7.98 9.54
C GLN A 413 -11.51 -8.50 10.50
N ASP A 414 -12.28 -7.57 11.05
CA ASP A 414 -13.44 -7.90 11.87
C ASP A 414 -14.61 -8.33 10.96
N GLU A 415 -15.07 -9.57 11.06
CA GLU A 415 -16.09 -10.11 10.13
C GLU A 415 -17.47 -9.43 10.30
N GLU A 416 -17.81 -8.96 11.50
CA GLU A 416 -19.11 -8.35 11.77
C GLU A 416 -19.20 -6.88 11.35
N THR A 417 -18.11 -6.13 11.47
CA THR A 417 -18.06 -4.70 11.10
C THR A 417 -17.35 -4.43 9.79
N GLU A 418 -16.62 -5.40 9.26
CA GLU A 418 -15.76 -5.35 8.07
C GLU A 418 -14.55 -4.41 8.19
N LEU A 419 -14.34 -3.79 9.35
CA LEU A 419 -13.19 -2.92 9.61
C LEU A 419 -11.90 -3.74 9.78
N VAL A 420 -10.78 -3.15 9.36
CA VAL A 420 -9.46 -3.78 9.47
C VAL A 420 -8.69 -3.14 10.62
N TYR A 421 -8.28 -3.92 11.61
CA TYR A 421 -7.56 -3.45 12.80
C TYR A 421 -6.05 -3.34 12.54
N TYR A 422 -5.51 -2.12 12.61
CA TYR A 422 -4.09 -1.85 12.37
C TYR A 422 -3.26 -1.72 13.64
N GLY A 423 -3.87 -1.71 14.83
CA GLY A 423 -3.19 -1.44 16.10
C GLY A 423 -3.79 -0.23 16.79
N TYR A 424 -3.37 0.97 16.39
CA TYR A 424 -3.89 2.22 16.96
C TYR A 424 -5.21 2.68 16.34
N ARG A 425 -5.52 2.24 15.12
CA ARG A 425 -6.73 2.62 14.41
C ARG A 425 -7.38 1.43 13.71
N PHE A 426 -8.69 1.51 13.54
CA PHE A 426 -9.44 0.68 12.59
C PHE A 426 -9.50 1.36 11.24
N TYR A 427 -9.39 0.60 10.16
CA TYR A 427 -9.47 1.09 8.79
C TYR A 427 -10.79 0.67 8.15
N ASN A 428 -11.47 1.61 7.50
CA ASN A 428 -12.66 1.34 6.70
C ASN A 428 -12.28 1.29 5.20
N THR A 429 -12.26 0.09 4.64
CA THR A 429 -11.92 -0.17 3.22
C THR A 429 -12.95 0.44 2.26
N SER A 430 -14.23 0.47 2.65
CA SER A 430 -15.34 0.99 1.84
C SER A 430 -15.24 2.50 1.58
N THR A 431 -14.80 3.28 2.58
CA THR A 431 -14.55 4.72 2.43
C THR A 431 -13.09 5.02 2.08
N GLY A 432 -12.19 4.05 2.27
CA GLY A 432 -10.76 4.19 2.09
C GLY A 432 -10.09 5.05 3.16
N ARG A 433 -10.64 5.11 4.38
CA ARG A 433 -10.19 6.06 5.43
C ARG A 433 -10.22 5.47 6.84
N TRP A 434 -9.51 6.16 7.73
CA TRP A 434 -9.61 5.97 9.18
C TRP A 434 -10.92 6.61 9.70
N PRO A 435 -11.69 5.99 10.61
CA PRO A 435 -12.87 6.59 11.23
C PRO A 435 -12.55 7.71 12.24
N ASN A 436 -11.34 7.73 12.78
CA ASN A 436 -10.85 8.76 13.71
C ASN A 436 -9.59 9.45 13.17
N ARG A 437 -9.27 10.61 13.75
CA ARG A 437 -8.06 11.38 13.42
C ARG A 437 -6.80 10.58 13.75
N ASP A 438 -5.73 10.87 13.02
CA ASP A 438 -4.39 10.35 13.34
C ASP A 438 -3.95 10.77 14.75
N PRO A 439 -3.61 9.80 15.64
CA PRO A 439 -3.09 10.11 16.97
C PRO A 439 -1.79 10.93 16.94
N LEU A 440 -1.04 10.88 15.84
CA LEU A 440 0.18 11.67 15.66
C LEU A 440 -0.11 13.07 15.10
N GLY A 441 -1.37 13.43 14.88
CA GLY A 441 -1.76 14.73 14.32
C GLY A 441 -1.22 14.94 12.91
N GLU A 442 -0.90 16.18 12.58
CA GLU A 442 -0.59 16.63 11.21
C GLU A 442 0.79 16.20 10.69
N VAL A 443 1.48 15.26 11.36
CA VAL A 443 2.82 14.83 10.97
C VAL A 443 2.85 14.21 9.57
N GLU A 444 1.78 13.53 9.14
CA GLU A 444 1.66 12.96 7.78
C GLU A 444 0.90 13.88 6.81
N GLY A 445 0.66 15.12 7.22
CA GLY A 445 -0.06 16.15 6.47
C GLY A 445 -1.40 16.51 7.10
N ALA A 446 -2.06 17.49 6.50
CA ALA A 446 -3.28 18.09 7.03
C ALA A 446 -4.54 17.19 6.95
N ASN A 447 -4.50 16.09 6.19
CA ASN A 447 -5.61 15.12 6.14
C ASN A 447 -5.38 13.96 7.11
N LEU A 448 -5.98 14.08 8.30
CA LEU A 448 -5.77 13.15 9.42
C LEU A 448 -6.51 11.80 9.29
N TYR A 449 -7.33 11.63 8.26
CA TYR A 449 -8.12 10.42 8.03
C TYR A 449 -7.65 9.65 6.78
N ARG A 450 -6.62 10.15 6.10
CA ARG A 450 -6.14 9.58 4.83
C ARG A 450 -5.39 8.28 5.08
N PHE A 451 -5.74 7.23 4.34
CA PHE A 451 -5.03 5.96 4.38
C PHE A 451 -3.84 5.97 3.42
N VAL A 452 -2.64 5.76 3.94
CA VAL A 452 -1.37 5.58 3.18
C VAL A 452 -1.18 6.57 2.02
N LEU A 453 -1.50 7.84 2.25
CA LEU A 453 -1.43 8.92 1.25
C LEU A 453 -2.27 8.68 -0.02
N ASN A 454 -3.30 7.82 0.05
CA ASN A 454 -4.05 7.31 -1.10
C ASN A 454 -3.20 6.54 -2.11
N SER A 455 -2.08 5.93 -1.68
CA SER A 455 -1.18 5.14 -2.53
C SER A 455 -0.98 3.70 -2.03
N PRO A 456 -2.06 2.92 -1.83
CA PRO A 456 -2.00 1.58 -1.21
C PRO A 456 -1.21 0.54 -2.02
N MET A 457 -1.01 0.77 -3.32
CA MET A 457 -0.19 -0.11 -4.16
C MET A 457 1.32 0.09 -3.95
N ALA A 458 1.72 1.23 -3.39
CA ALA A 458 3.13 1.60 -3.19
C ALA A 458 3.52 1.72 -1.70
N SER A 459 2.54 1.77 -0.80
CA SER A 459 2.74 2.08 0.63
C SER A 459 1.90 1.20 1.53
N VAL A 460 2.34 1.05 2.78
CA VAL A 460 1.63 0.36 3.86
C VAL A 460 1.64 1.20 5.13
N ASP A 461 0.80 0.88 6.10
CA ASP A 461 0.85 1.44 7.46
C ASP A 461 1.06 0.30 8.45
N ALA A 462 2.16 0.35 9.21
CA ALA A 462 2.56 -0.75 10.09
C ALA A 462 1.65 -0.90 11.30
N THR A 463 1.18 0.20 11.89
CA THR A 463 0.45 0.20 13.17
C THR A 463 -0.80 1.08 13.17
N GLY A 464 -1.17 1.63 12.02
CA GLY A 464 -2.22 2.61 11.89
C GLY A 464 -1.77 3.97 12.42
N LEU A 465 -0.50 4.34 12.25
CA LEU A 465 0.04 5.63 12.68
C LEU A 465 0.87 6.32 11.60
N ARG A 466 1.54 5.55 10.73
CA ARG A 466 2.46 6.11 9.75
C ARG A 466 2.51 5.33 8.46
N THR A 467 2.50 6.08 7.38
CA THR A 467 2.70 5.58 6.03
C THR A 467 4.19 5.29 5.80
N ALA A 468 4.47 4.11 5.26
CA ALA A 468 5.80 3.72 4.80
C ALA A 468 5.73 3.15 3.39
N SER A 469 6.59 3.65 2.49
CA SER A 469 6.71 3.10 1.14
C SER A 469 7.30 1.69 1.20
N ILE A 470 6.73 0.77 0.42
CA ILE A 470 7.14 -0.65 0.42
C ILE A 470 8.61 -0.83 0.04
N ASN A 471 9.13 0.04 -0.84
CA ASN A 471 10.53 -0.02 -1.25
C ASN A 471 11.51 0.36 -0.13
N ILE A 472 11.09 1.18 0.84
CA ILE A 472 11.94 1.58 1.98
C ILE A 472 12.26 0.35 2.85
N PHE A 473 11.29 -0.53 3.06
CA PHE A 473 11.47 -1.77 3.82
C PHE A 473 12.48 -2.73 3.19
N HIS A 474 12.48 -2.85 1.86
CA HIS A 474 13.46 -3.70 1.17
C HIS A 474 14.87 -3.07 1.16
N SER A 475 14.98 -1.73 1.26
CA SER A 475 16.24 -1.00 1.21
C SER A 475 17.10 -1.08 2.47
N ASN A 476 16.87 -2.09 3.33
CA ASN A 476 17.45 -2.34 4.67
C ASN A 476 18.99 -2.47 4.75
N LEU A 477 19.73 -1.89 3.81
CA LEU A 477 20.99 -1.23 4.10
C LEU A 477 20.73 -0.14 5.13
N ASN A 478 21.64 0.04 6.08
CA ASN A 478 21.64 1.20 6.96
C ASN A 478 21.81 2.47 6.09
N LEU A 479 20.77 2.94 5.42
CA LEU A 479 20.76 4.23 4.74
C LEU A 479 21.17 5.29 5.75
N ASP A 480 20.69 5.17 6.98
CA ASP A 480 21.01 6.13 8.03
C ASP A 480 22.49 6.12 8.46
N LYS A 481 23.20 4.98 8.35
CA LYS A 481 24.65 4.92 8.62
C LYS A 481 25.48 5.26 7.39
N CYS A 482 25.14 4.74 6.20
CA CYS A 482 25.85 5.07 4.97
C CYS A 482 25.67 6.53 4.56
N ILE A 483 24.46 7.10 4.71
CA ILE A 483 24.20 8.52 4.48
C ILE A 483 24.91 9.36 5.55
N LYS A 484 24.85 9.01 6.85
CA LYS A 484 25.61 9.76 7.87
C LYS A 484 27.12 9.67 7.65
N ASP A 485 27.65 8.49 7.30
CA ASP A 485 29.08 8.30 7.05
C ASP A 485 29.51 8.98 5.74
N ASP A 486 28.69 8.99 4.68
CA ASP A 486 28.97 9.67 3.41
C ASP A 486 28.82 11.18 3.51
N VAL A 487 27.77 11.68 4.18
CA VAL A 487 27.59 13.10 4.46
C VAL A 487 28.73 13.60 5.33
N ASN A 488 29.10 12.88 6.39
CA ASN A 488 30.26 13.22 7.22
C ASN A 488 31.57 13.16 6.44
N ARG A 489 31.75 12.16 5.56
CA ARG A 489 32.96 12.04 4.71
C ARG A 489 33.05 13.15 3.67
N ILE A 490 31.94 13.54 3.04
CA ILE A 490 31.86 14.66 2.08
C ILE A 490 32.10 15.98 2.81
N LEU A 491 31.48 16.21 3.97
CA LEU A 491 31.72 17.38 4.83
C LEU A 491 33.17 17.47 5.29
N GLN A 492 33.76 16.37 5.76
CA GLN A 492 35.16 16.30 6.19
C GLN A 492 36.13 16.57 5.03
N ASN A 493 35.85 16.05 3.83
CA ASN A 493 36.69 16.27 2.65
C ASN A 493 36.56 17.70 2.12
N CYS A 494 35.34 18.25 2.06
CA CYS A 494 35.13 19.66 1.72
C CYS A 494 35.81 20.60 2.72
N MET A 495 35.75 20.30 4.03
CA MET A 495 36.42 21.11 5.05
C MET A 495 37.94 20.96 5.05
N LYS A 496 38.49 19.77 4.77
CA LYS A 496 39.95 19.58 4.57
C LYS A 496 40.47 20.35 3.37
N THR A 497 39.69 20.44 2.30
CA THR A 497 40.04 21.24 1.11
C THR A 497 39.91 22.74 1.37
N CYS A 498 38.92 23.17 2.15
CA CYS A 498 38.77 24.56 2.63
C CYS A 498 39.92 25.00 3.56
N CYS A 499 40.29 24.18 4.55
CA CYS A 499 41.34 24.51 5.51
C CYS A 499 42.76 24.48 4.91
N LYS A 500 42.99 23.67 3.84
CA LYS A 500 44.28 23.64 3.13
C LYS A 500 44.47 24.79 2.13
N SER A 501 43.40 25.43 1.67
CA SER A 501 43.47 26.39 0.56
C SER A 501 43.46 27.87 0.98
N GLY A 502 43.37 28.21 2.26
CA GLY A 502 43.57 29.59 2.74
C GLY A 502 42.75 30.67 2.02
N ASN A 503 41.55 30.32 1.54
CA ASN A 503 40.71 31.00 0.53
C ASN A 503 40.88 30.46 -0.90
N LYS A 504 40.03 29.48 -1.25
CA LYS A 504 39.22 29.38 -2.48
C LYS A 504 38.76 27.92 -2.64
N ALA A 505 37.67 27.56 -1.98
CA ALA A 505 36.89 26.40 -2.41
C ALA A 505 35.77 26.92 -3.31
N GLN A 506 36.02 26.92 -4.61
CA GLN A 506 34.97 27.11 -5.60
C GLN A 506 34.07 25.88 -5.51
N LEU A 507 32.86 26.07 -4.97
CA LEU A 507 31.80 25.07 -5.02
C LEU A 507 31.33 24.99 -6.47
N ASP A 508 31.91 24.09 -7.26
CA ASP A 508 31.27 23.66 -8.50
C ASP A 508 30.00 22.89 -8.13
N TRP A 509 28.91 23.64 -8.01
CA TRP A 509 27.58 23.09 -8.18
C TRP A 509 27.54 22.49 -9.59
N ILE A 510 27.41 21.16 -9.66
CA ILE A 510 27.06 20.49 -10.90
C ILE A 510 25.73 21.08 -11.37
N ASP A 511 25.81 21.97 -12.36
CA ASP A 511 24.68 22.58 -13.04
C ASP A 511 24.00 21.51 -13.90
N LEU A 512 23.01 20.82 -13.31
CA LEU A 512 22.17 19.85 -14.01
C LEU A 512 21.02 20.50 -14.80
N LYS A 513 21.05 21.82 -15.06
CA LYS A 513 20.00 22.46 -15.87
C LYS A 513 20.31 22.62 -17.36
N ASN A 514 21.56 22.52 -17.83
CA ASN A 514 21.84 22.68 -19.25
C ASN A 514 22.87 21.67 -19.77
N ASN A 515 22.38 20.62 -20.45
CA ASN A 515 23.21 19.81 -21.31
C ASN A 515 23.28 20.48 -22.70
N LYS A 516 24.52 20.72 -23.16
CA LYS A 516 24.98 21.29 -24.45
C LYS A 516 25.24 22.80 -24.55
N LYS A 517 26.54 23.12 -24.45
CA LYS A 517 27.26 23.90 -25.47
C LYS A 517 27.12 23.22 -26.85
N ASP A 518 27.08 24.02 -27.90
CA ASP A 518 27.94 23.82 -29.07
C ASP A 518 28.54 25.18 -29.45
N ASP A 519 29.86 25.18 -29.65
CA ASP A 519 30.76 26.32 -29.79
C ASP A 519 30.74 26.95 -31.22
N ALA A 520 31.03 28.25 -31.35
CA ALA A 520 31.74 28.81 -32.51
C ALA A 520 32.26 30.25 -32.27
N TYR A 521 33.56 30.35 -31.98
CA TYR A 521 34.55 31.27 -32.57
C TYR A 521 34.26 32.77 -32.86
N LEU A 522 35.28 33.56 -32.47
CA LEU A 522 35.82 34.84 -33.00
C LEU A 522 35.31 36.19 -32.45
N GLY A 523 36.28 36.97 -31.97
CA GLY A 523 36.33 38.43 -32.19
C GLY A 523 36.03 39.27 -30.95
N GLY A 524 37.06 39.85 -30.36
CA GLY A 524 36.92 40.91 -29.37
C GLY A 524 36.45 42.22 -29.99
N TYR A 525 35.93 43.12 -29.16
CA TYR A 525 36.40 44.49 -29.04
C TYR A 525 35.78 45.11 -27.77
N ASP A 526 36.61 45.89 -27.10
CA ASP A 526 36.31 46.82 -26.02
C ASP A 526 35.47 48.00 -26.56
N THR A 527 34.54 48.52 -25.74
CA THR A 527 34.25 49.95 -25.47
C THR A 527 32.87 50.12 -24.81
N ASP A 528 32.89 50.72 -23.63
CA ASP A 528 32.02 51.74 -23.01
C ASP A 528 30.63 52.14 -23.58
N ASP A 529 29.84 52.70 -22.64
CA ASP A 529 28.58 53.47 -22.77
C ASP A 529 27.31 52.64 -23.10
N GLY A 530 26.11 52.85 -22.55
CA GLY A 530 25.47 54.01 -21.95
C GLY A 530 24.03 54.06 -22.51
N ASP A 531 23.03 54.11 -21.64
CA ASP A 531 21.62 54.49 -21.88
C ASP A 531 20.68 53.70 -22.83
N GLY A 532 19.40 53.68 -22.42
CA GLY A 532 18.26 53.87 -23.33
C GLY A 532 17.54 52.62 -23.85
N GLY A 533 16.33 52.38 -23.34
CA GLY A 533 15.45 51.32 -23.85
C GLY A 533 14.80 51.63 -25.19
N PHE A 534 14.32 50.61 -25.91
CA PHE A 534 13.18 50.73 -26.83
C PHE A 534 12.53 49.37 -27.19
N ASN A 535 11.33 49.50 -27.74
CA ASN A 535 10.16 48.63 -27.82
C ASN A 535 10.20 47.40 -28.76
N VAL A 536 9.21 46.55 -28.45
CA VAL A 536 8.57 45.47 -29.21
C VAL A 536 8.27 45.83 -30.69
N GLY A 537 8.44 44.86 -31.59
CA GLY A 537 7.97 44.93 -32.98
C GLY A 537 7.89 43.58 -33.69
N LEU A 538 6.67 43.24 -34.12
CA LEU A 538 6.20 42.02 -34.79
C LEU A 538 6.77 41.80 -36.20
N ASN A 539 6.81 40.53 -36.64
CA ASN A 539 6.24 40.00 -37.91
C ASN A 539 7.09 38.88 -38.53
N GLY A 540 6.43 37.91 -39.19
CA GLY A 540 7.04 37.24 -40.34
C GLY A 540 6.85 35.73 -40.46
N ASN A 541 5.65 35.35 -40.87
CA ASN A 541 5.15 34.15 -41.55
C ASN A 541 6.12 33.35 -42.49
N ALA A 542 5.65 32.13 -42.85
CA ALA A 542 6.11 31.14 -43.86
C ALA A 542 7.04 30.02 -43.35
N GLY A 543 6.87 28.72 -43.65
CA GLY A 543 5.88 27.99 -44.45
C GLY A 543 6.42 26.57 -44.76
N LEU A 544 5.50 25.57 -44.74
CA LEU A 544 5.52 24.27 -45.47
C LEU A 544 6.60 23.21 -45.20
N GLY A 545 6.15 21.95 -45.11
CA GLY A 545 6.90 20.79 -45.65
C GLY A 545 6.95 19.51 -44.81
N SER A 546 5.93 18.66 -44.94
CA SER A 546 5.99 17.24 -44.58
C SER A 546 6.72 16.42 -45.67
N ALA A 547 7.75 15.65 -45.30
CA ALA A 547 8.01 14.25 -45.74
C ALA A 547 9.46 13.79 -45.46
N GLY A 548 9.58 12.73 -44.65
CA GLY A 548 10.54 11.63 -44.81
C GLY A 548 12.03 11.88 -44.56
N TYR A 549 12.55 11.35 -43.45
CA TYR A 549 13.70 10.42 -43.50
C TYR A 549 13.77 9.58 -42.22
N THR A 550 13.40 8.32 -42.37
CA THR A 550 13.71 7.22 -41.45
C THR A 550 15.13 6.76 -41.78
N GLN A 551 16.08 6.93 -40.85
CA GLN A 551 17.30 6.13 -40.60
C GLN A 551 18.38 7.01 -39.96
N GLY A 552 18.88 6.59 -38.79
CA GLY A 552 20.14 7.12 -38.23
C GLY A 552 20.08 7.80 -36.87
N TYR A 553 19.32 7.30 -35.88
CA TYR A 553 19.60 7.59 -34.47
C TYR A 553 19.37 6.34 -33.60
N GLN A 554 19.98 5.23 -34.02
CA GLN A 554 20.51 4.22 -33.11
C GLN A 554 22.03 4.39 -33.05
N SER A 555 22.60 4.17 -31.87
CA SER A 555 24.02 4.28 -31.49
C SER A 555 24.51 5.68 -31.11
N ALA A 556 25.04 5.77 -29.88
CA ALA A 556 26.11 6.69 -29.39
C ALA A 556 25.85 7.47 -28.09
N ILE A 557 24.66 7.45 -27.47
CA ILE A 557 24.46 8.17 -26.17
C ILE A 557 23.96 7.25 -25.03
N GLY A 558 23.71 5.97 -25.30
CA GLY A 558 23.22 5.00 -24.32
C GLY A 558 24.27 4.07 -23.68
N THR A 559 25.53 4.07 -24.12
CA THR A 559 26.49 3.03 -23.73
C THR A 559 27.69 3.54 -22.91
N SER A 560 28.20 4.75 -23.13
CA SER A 560 29.50 5.14 -22.53
C SER A 560 29.47 5.40 -21.01
N LYS A 561 28.35 5.88 -20.45
CA LYS A 561 28.20 6.06 -18.98
C LYS A 561 27.69 4.80 -18.27
N MET A 562 27.03 3.90 -19.01
CA MET A 562 26.62 2.59 -18.51
C MET A 562 27.83 1.65 -18.43
N GLU A 563 28.75 1.71 -19.41
CA GLU A 563 30.04 1.00 -19.40
C GLU A 563 30.99 1.50 -18.32
N GLN A 564 31.01 2.81 -18.01
CA GLN A 564 31.78 3.33 -16.86
C GLN A 564 31.17 2.89 -15.51
N GLY A 565 29.85 2.73 -15.42
CA GLY A 565 29.19 2.14 -14.25
C GLY A 565 29.41 0.63 -14.13
N ILE A 566 29.53 -0.09 -15.25
CA ILE A 566 29.86 -1.52 -15.29
C ILE A 566 31.33 -1.77 -14.94
N ALA A 567 32.25 -0.91 -15.39
CA ALA A 567 33.67 -0.97 -15.02
C ALA A 567 33.91 -0.78 -13.51
N MET A 568 33.13 0.09 -12.84
CA MET A 568 33.18 0.26 -11.37
C MET A 568 32.55 -0.92 -10.60
N LEU A 569 31.76 -1.77 -11.25
CA LEU A 569 31.13 -2.96 -10.66
C LEU A 569 32.05 -4.20 -10.68
N GLU A 570 33.06 -4.22 -11.55
CA GLU A 570 34.07 -5.30 -11.61
C GLU A 570 35.16 -5.16 -10.53
N GLU A 571 35.39 -3.96 -9.99
CA GLU A 571 36.40 -3.69 -8.95
C GLU A 571 35.88 -3.71 -7.49
N GLY A 572 34.67 -4.23 -7.26
CA GLY A 572 34.23 -4.60 -5.91
C GLY A 572 33.84 -3.45 -4.95
N ASN A 573 33.74 -2.20 -5.41
CA ASN A 573 33.51 -1.05 -4.52
C ASN A 573 32.08 -0.47 -4.59
N ARG A 574 31.10 -1.32 -4.32
CA ARG A 574 29.67 -1.06 -4.55
C ARG A 574 29.03 0.06 -3.69
N CYS A 575 29.66 0.56 -2.63
CA CYS A 575 29.04 1.57 -1.75
C CYS A 575 28.97 2.99 -2.34
N GLN A 576 29.82 3.37 -3.30
CA GLN A 576 29.86 4.77 -3.78
C GLN A 576 28.78 5.11 -4.81
N ALA A 577 28.29 4.14 -5.59
CA ALA A 577 27.29 4.39 -6.62
C ALA A 577 25.86 4.57 -6.06
N TYR A 578 25.53 3.93 -4.92
CA TYR A 578 24.20 4.02 -4.32
C TYR A 578 23.95 5.33 -3.56
N GLY A 579 25.01 6.06 -3.18
CA GLY A 579 24.89 7.30 -2.40
C GLY A 579 24.49 8.54 -3.22
N THR A 580 24.83 8.60 -4.52
CA THR A 580 24.78 9.87 -5.27
C THR A 580 23.37 10.29 -5.72
N VAL A 581 22.44 9.34 -5.87
CA VAL A 581 21.08 9.62 -6.36
C VAL A 581 20.11 9.90 -5.21
N ILE A 582 20.26 9.21 -4.07
CA ILE A 582 19.36 9.34 -2.92
C ILE A 582 19.76 10.52 -2.00
N ALA A 583 21.06 10.85 -1.94
CA ALA A 583 21.53 11.98 -1.13
C ALA A 583 20.97 13.33 -1.60
N HIS A 584 20.66 13.50 -2.88
CA HIS A 584 20.19 14.79 -3.40
C HIS A 584 18.80 15.20 -2.88
N GLU A 585 17.87 14.27 -2.72
CA GLU A 585 16.48 14.58 -2.37
C GLU A 585 16.29 14.75 -0.84
N VAL A 586 17.08 14.01 -0.05
CA VAL A 586 17.10 14.11 1.42
C VAL A 586 17.85 15.36 1.89
N LEU A 587 18.97 15.71 1.23
CA LEU A 587 19.76 16.90 1.58
C LEU A 587 18.99 18.20 1.27
N PHE A 588 18.22 18.23 0.18
CA PHE A 588 17.39 19.38 -0.19
C PHE A 588 16.31 19.65 0.88
N ARG A 589 15.66 18.61 1.41
CA ARG A 589 14.62 18.72 2.47
C ARG A 589 15.20 19.04 3.85
N ALA A 590 16.36 18.49 4.19
CA ALA A 590 17.03 18.70 5.48
C ALA A 590 17.59 20.13 5.62
N VAL A 591 18.15 20.70 4.56
CA VAL A 591 18.67 22.07 4.57
C VAL A 591 17.55 23.10 4.70
N SER A 592 16.41 22.90 4.03
CA SER A 592 15.24 23.78 4.17
C SER A 592 14.64 23.79 5.59
N GLN A 593 14.66 22.65 6.29
CA GLN A 593 14.12 22.56 7.67
C GLN A 593 15.07 23.13 8.73
N SER A 594 16.38 22.94 8.57
CA SER A 594 17.38 23.42 9.54
C SER A 594 17.57 24.95 9.54
N LEU A 595 17.15 25.64 8.46
CA LEU A 595 17.24 27.09 8.32
C LEU A 595 15.93 27.83 8.65
N GLY A 596 14.85 27.11 8.99
CA GLY A 596 13.61 27.70 9.49
C GLY A 596 12.74 28.45 8.46
N TYR A 597 12.85 28.17 7.17
CA TYR A 597 12.07 28.85 6.13
C TYR A 597 10.84 28.02 5.71
N GLY A 598 9.66 28.66 5.71
CA GLY A 598 8.42 28.08 5.18
C GLY A 598 8.40 27.97 3.65
N PRO A 599 7.42 27.25 3.08
CA PRO A 599 7.32 27.09 1.62
C PRO A 599 6.88 28.42 1.00
N ALA A 600 7.79 29.00 0.19
CA ALA A 600 7.62 30.24 -0.56
C ALA A 600 7.56 31.55 0.28
N GLY A 601 8.73 32.17 0.52
CA GLY A 601 8.82 33.54 1.00
C GLY A 601 10.24 33.97 1.40
N SER A 602 10.89 34.74 0.53
CA SER A 602 12.15 35.50 0.75
C SER A 602 13.44 34.70 1.04
N VAL A 603 14.03 34.14 -0.02
CA VAL A 603 15.44 33.65 -0.03
C VAL A 603 16.43 34.79 -0.41
N ASP A 604 15.93 36.00 -0.67
CA ASP A 604 16.75 37.11 -1.18
C ASP A 604 17.61 37.82 -0.12
N ALA A 605 17.39 37.58 1.17
CA ALA A 605 18.18 38.23 2.23
C ALA A 605 19.57 37.60 2.47
N LEU A 606 19.94 36.53 1.75
CA LEU A 606 21.27 35.89 1.84
C LEU A 606 22.02 35.83 0.51
N ARG A 607 21.47 36.40 -0.56
CA ARG A 607 22.13 36.43 -1.87
C ARG A 607 23.03 37.66 -1.98
N GLY A 608 24.33 37.44 -1.91
CA GLY A 608 25.23 38.23 -2.75
C GLY A 608 24.92 37.94 -4.23
N PRO A 609 25.38 38.79 -5.17
CA PRO A 609 25.14 38.59 -6.60
C PRO A 609 25.59 37.20 -7.08
N PRO A 610 25.06 36.72 -8.22
CA PRO A 610 25.28 35.35 -8.70
C PRO A 610 26.78 35.00 -8.72
N GLY A 611 27.18 34.03 -7.91
CA GLY A 611 28.60 33.63 -7.72
C GLY A 611 29.28 34.11 -6.42
N GLY A 612 28.57 34.75 -5.49
CA GLY A 612 29.14 35.23 -4.22
C GLY A 612 29.39 34.16 -3.15
N ASN A 613 30.53 34.26 -2.46
CA ASN A 613 30.93 33.43 -1.31
C ASN A 613 29.99 33.61 -0.09
N LEU A 614 29.89 32.58 0.76
CA LEU A 614 29.31 32.70 2.10
C LEU A 614 30.04 33.79 2.90
N SER A 615 29.29 34.63 3.62
CA SER A 615 29.90 35.65 4.46
C SER A 615 30.72 35.00 5.59
N PRO A 616 31.86 35.58 5.99
CA PRO A 616 32.68 35.04 7.09
C PRO A 616 31.90 34.81 8.40
N GLY A 617 30.85 35.61 8.64
CA GLY A 617 29.95 35.46 9.78
C GLY A 617 29.04 34.22 9.71
N ALA A 618 28.62 33.80 8.51
CA ALA A 618 27.83 32.59 8.31
C ALA A 618 28.67 31.33 8.54
N CYS A 619 29.92 31.30 8.05
CA CYS A 619 30.87 30.22 8.34
C CYS A 619 31.15 30.08 9.84
N LYS A 620 31.37 31.20 10.57
CA LYS A 620 31.64 31.16 12.01
C LYS A 620 30.45 30.65 12.84
N LYS A 621 29.22 31.00 12.47
CA LYS A 621 28.00 30.48 13.11
C LYS A 621 27.81 28.99 12.85
N LEU A 622 28.15 28.51 11.65
CA LEU A 622 28.07 27.10 11.28
C LEU A 622 29.12 26.25 12.01
N CYS A 623 30.36 26.71 12.12
CA CYS A 623 31.41 26.00 12.88
C CYS A 623 31.08 25.91 14.38
N LYS A 624 30.55 27.00 14.98
CA LYS A 624 30.19 27.05 16.41
C LYS A 624 29.00 26.16 16.75
N ALA A 625 28.02 26.03 15.84
CA ALA A 625 26.87 25.12 16.01
C ALA A 625 27.27 23.63 16.00
N LEU A 626 28.41 23.30 15.38
CA LEU A 626 28.89 21.93 15.22
C LEU A 626 29.98 21.52 16.24
N LYS A 627 30.31 22.38 17.21
CA LYS A 627 31.32 22.13 18.27
C LYS A 627 32.69 21.64 17.72
N LEU A 628 33.16 22.26 16.65
CA LEU A 628 34.52 22.08 16.14
C LEU A 628 35.36 23.28 16.63
N ASP A 629 36.56 23.01 17.15
CA ASP A 629 37.52 24.05 17.59
C ASP A 629 38.03 24.91 16.42
#